data_AF-A0A6J5ULW7-F1
#
_entry.id   AF-A0A6J5ULW7-F1
#
_cell.length_a   1.000
_cell.length_b   1.000
_cell.length_c   1.000
_cell.angle_alpha   90.00
_cell.angle_beta   90.00
_cell.angle_gamma   90.00
#
_symmetry.space_group_name_H-M   'P 1'
#
loop_
_entity.id
_entity.type
_entity.pdbx_description
1 polymer ?
#
loop_
_entity_poly.entity_id
_entity_poly.type
_entity_poly.pdbx_seq_one_letter_code
_entity_poly.pdbx_strand_id
1 'polypeptide(L)'
;MKNILVLILIFWIGFGHCQRTFDVLKYGAAGDGKTDDSKAFLKAWGELCGAADEPNGVPTLVIPEMKAFLLQPIKFQGPCNSISVHVQIPKFMKNL
;
A
#
# COMPACT_ATOMS: atom_id res chain seq x y z
N MET A 1 18.83 23.78 32.39
CA MET A 1 17.58 23.00 32.58
C MET A 1 16.41 23.46 31.70
N LYS A 2 16.34 24.73 31.26
CA LYS A 2 15.23 25.23 30.41
C LYS A 2 15.20 24.66 28.98
N ASN A 3 16.36 24.26 28.44
CA ASN A 3 16.49 23.85 27.03
C ASN A 3 16.12 22.37 26.79
N ILE A 4 16.09 21.56 27.85
CA ILE A 4 15.72 20.14 27.78
C ILE A 4 14.23 19.98 27.47
N LEU A 5 13.39 20.92 27.95
CA LEU A 5 11.94 20.94 27.73
C LEU A 5 11.61 21.22 26.27
N VAL A 6 12.41 22.07 25.61
CA VAL A 6 12.25 22.43 24.19
C VAL A 6 12.56 21.23 23.31
N LEU A 7 13.62 20.48 23.60
CA LEU A 7 14.04 19.29 22.83
C LEU A 7 13.01 18.15 22.85
N ILE A 8 12.23 18.01 23.92
CA ILE A 8 11.18 16.99 24.01
C ILE A 8 9.98 17.36 23.14
N LEU A 9 9.60 18.64 23.05
CA LEU A 9 8.46 19.09 22.23
C LEU A 9 8.70 18.93 20.73
N ILE A 10 9.94 19.13 20.25
CA ILE A 10 10.31 18.91 18.83
C ILE A 10 10.39 17.42 18.47
N PHE A 11 10.60 16.52 19.43
CA PHE A 11 10.74 15.08 19.19
C PHE A 11 9.41 14.39 18.87
N TRP A 12 8.27 14.91 19.35
CA TRP A 12 6.95 14.31 19.13
C TRP A 12 6.32 14.70 17.79
N ILE A 13 6.76 15.81 17.20
CA ILE A 13 6.19 16.37 15.96
C ILE A 13 6.93 15.82 14.72
N GLY A 14 8.04 15.09 14.91
CA GLY A 14 8.97 14.68 13.84
C GLY A 14 8.87 13.23 13.36
N PHE A 15 8.04 12.37 13.96
CA PHE A 15 7.85 11.00 13.48
C PHE A 15 6.67 10.93 12.51
N GLY A 16 6.87 11.38 11.28
CA GLY A 16 5.96 11.01 10.20
C GLY A 16 6.07 9.49 9.96
N HIS A 17 4.99 8.74 10.18
CA HIS A 17 4.90 7.34 9.74
C HIS A 17 4.93 7.32 8.20
N CYS A 18 6.09 7.05 7.62
CA CYS A 18 6.20 6.82 6.18
C CYS A 18 5.78 5.38 5.89
N GLN A 19 4.50 5.17 5.61
CA GLN A 19 4.00 3.87 5.17
C GLN A 19 4.27 3.69 3.67
N ARG A 20 4.98 2.62 3.29
CA ARG A 20 5.20 2.29 1.88
C ARG A 20 3.94 1.67 1.28
N THR A 21 3.32 2.40 0.36
CA THR A 21 2.09 1.99 -0.33
C THR A 21 2.31 1.75 -1.81
N PHE A 22 1.66 0.70 -2.32
CA PHE A 22 1.75 0.24 -3.70
C PHE A 22 0.34 0.32 -4.30
N ASP A 23 -0.03 1.52 -4.77
CA ASP A 23 -1.32 1.78 -5.42
C ASP A 23 -1.33 1.18 -6.82
N VAL A 24 -2.26 0.25 -7.08
CA VAL A 24 -2.39 -0.46 -8.36
C VAL A 24 -2.58 0.48 -9.56
N LEU A 25 -3.12 1.69 -9.37
CA LEU A 25 -3.26 2.68 -10.44
C LEU A 25 -1.89 3.21 -10.90
N LYS A 26 -0.93 3.36 -9.98
CA LYS A 26 0.45 3.77 -10.32
C LYS A 26 1.19 2.70 -11.13
N TYR A 27 0.67 1.49 -11.15
CA TYR A 27 1.19 0.37 -11.93
C TYR A 27 0.41 0.09 -13.22
N GLY A 28 -0.55 0.96 -13.55
CA GLY A 28 -1.26 0.96 -14.83
C GLY A 28 -2.63 0.30 -14.81
N ALA A 29 -3.23 0.05 -13.64
CA ALA A 29 -4.62 -0.41 -13.57
C ALA A 29 -5.57 0.72 -14.02
N ALA A 30 -6.55 0.39 -14.84
CA ALA A 30 -7.56 1.32 -15.33
C ALA A 30 -8.68 1.54 -14.30
N GLY A 31 -9.14 0.46 -13.64
CA GLY A 31 -10.22 0.53 -12.65
C GLY A 31 -11.58 0.89 -13.24
N ASP A 32 -11.82 0.54 -14.51
CA ASP A 32 -13.04 0.83 -15.29
C ASP A 32 -14.03 -0.35 -15.37
N GLY A 33 -13.70 -1.48 -14.76
CA GLY A 33 -14.49 -2.72 -14.74
C GLY A 33 -14.51 -3.49 -16.06
N LYS A 34 -13.72 -3.09 -17.06
CA LYS A 34 -13.74 -3.65 -18.43
C LYS A 34 -12.35 -4.07 -18.89
N THR A 35 -11.35 -3.25 -18.60
CA THR A 35 -9.96 -3.50 -18.94
C THR A 35 -9.39 -4.56 -18.00
N ASP A 36 -8.66 -5.53 -18.55
CA ASP A 36 -7.96 -6.53 -17.73
C ASP A 36 -6.79 -5.87 -16.99
N ASP A 37 -6.95 -5.70 -15.68
CA ASP A 37 -6.00 -5.05 -14.80
C ASP A 37 -4.99 -6.02 -14.17
N SER A 38 -5.05 -7.32 -14.50
CA SER A 38 -4.22 -8.36 -13.87
C SER A 38 -2.72 -8.08 -13.94
N LYS A 39 -2.24 -7.55 -15.07
CA LYS A 39 -0.81 -7.21 -15.23
C LYS A 39 -0.38 -6.07 -14.29
N ALA A 40 -1.24 -5.07 -14.08
CA ALA A 40 -0.94 -3.97 -13.16
C ALA A 40 -0.91 -4.46 -11.71
N PHE A 41 -1.84 -5.34 -11.32
CA PHE A 41 -1.86 -5.96 -9.99
C PHE A 41 -0.60 -6.82 -9.74
N LEU A 42 -0.18 -7.65 -10.71
CA LEU A 42 1.04 -8.45 -10.58
C LEU A 42 2.30 -7.58 -10.50
N LYS A 43 2.36 -6.47 -11.25
CA LYS A 43 3.47 -5.53 -11.19
C LYS A 43 3.54 -4.84 -9.82
N ALA A 44 2.41 -4.36 -9.33
CA ALA A 44 2.30 -3.75 -8.00
C ALA A 44 2.69 -4.75 -6.89
N TRP A 45 2.25 -6.00 -7.00
CA TRP A 45 2.61 -7.08 -6.09
C TRP A 45 4.13 -7.38 -6.10
N GLY A 46 4.76 -7.44 -7.27
CA GLY A 46 6.20 -7.69 -7.39
C GLY A 46 7.04 -6.64 -6.67
N GLU A 47 6.72 -5.36 -6.88
CA GLU A 47 7.40 -4.24 -6.22
C GLU A 47 7.14 -4.23 -4.71
N LEU A 48 5.90 -4.51 -4.30
CA LEU A 48 5.54 -4.64 -2.89
C LEU A 48 6.31 -5.79 -2.22
N CYS A 49 6.42 -6.94 -2.89
CA CYS A 49 7.06 -8.12 -2.35
C CYS A 49 8.59 -7.93 -2.28
N GLY A 50 9.17 -7.14 -3.19
CA GLY A 50 10.57 -6.73 -3.13
C GLY A 50 10.88 -5.68 -2.04
N ALA A 51 9.87 -5.09 -1.41
CA ALA A 51 10.04 -4.10 -0.35
C ALA A 51 10.53 -4.74 0.95
N ALA A 52 11.56 -4.16 1.59
CA ALA A 52 11.94 -4.53 2.95
C ALA A 52 10.97 -3.96 3.99
N ASP A 53 11.04 -4.45 5.23
CA ASP A 53 10.35 -3.81 6.34
C ASP A 53 10.93 -2.42 6.63
N GLU A 54 10.07 -1.45 6.96
CA GLU A 54 10.49 -0.13 7.47
C GLU A 54 10.20 -0.04 8.97
N PRO A 55 10.97 0.73 9.75
CA PRO A 55 10.78 0.86 11.20
C PRO A 55 9.34 1.23 11.62
N ASN A 56 8.61 1.91 10.74
CA ASN A 56 7.30 2.51 11.04
C ASN A 56 6.19 2.07 10.06
N GLY A 57 6.35 0.97 9.31
CA GLY A 57 5.29 0.57 8.39
C GLY A 57 5.47 -0.79 7.70
N VAL A 58 4.32 -1.43 7.44
CA VAL A 58 4.21 -2.66 6.67
C VAL A 58 3.93 -2.31 5.20
N PRO A 59 4.67 -2.86 4.22
CA PRO A 59 4.36 -2.69 2.80
C PRO A 59 2.90 -3.03 2.50
N THR A 60 2.17 -2.09 1.90
CA THR A 60 0.72 -2.22 1.72
C THR A 60 0.32 -2.06 0.25
N LEU A 61 -0.32 -3.07 -0.33
CA LEU A 61 -0.96 -2.99 -1.65
C LEU A 61 -2.26 -2.21 -1.48
N VAL A 62 -2.44 -1.14 -2.24
CA VAL A 62 -3.62 -0.30 -2.14
C VAL A 62 -4.50 -0.51 -3.36
N ILE A 63 -5.73 -0.95 -3.12
CA ILE A 63 -6.80 -0.99 -4.11
C ILE A 63 -7.70 0.23 -3.80
N PRO A 64 -7.78 1.24 -4.66
CA PRO A 64 -8.50 2.46 -4.37
C PRO A 64 -10.02 2.26 -4.42
N GLU A 65 -10.74 3.09 -3.65
CA GLU A 65 -12.20 3.11 -3.65
C GLU A 65 -12.77 3.66 -4.97
N MET A 66 -14.08 3.46 -5.19
CA MET A 66 -14.82 3.98 -6.36
C MET A 66 -14.28 3.54 -7.73
N LYS A 67 -13.56 2.41 -7.77
CA LYS A 67 -13.04 1.76 -8.98
C LYS A 67 -13.52 0.32 -9.06
N ALA A 68 -13.63 -0.19 -10.28
CA ALA A 68 -13.94 -1.59 -10.54
C ALA A 68 -12.78 -2.21 -11.31
N PHE A 69 -12.22 -3.32 -10.81
CA PHE A 69 -11.07 -3.96 -11.43
C PHE A 69 -11.49 -5.33 -11.98
N LEU A 70 -11.32 -5.54 -13.28
CA LEU A 70 -11.48 -6.85 -13.89
C LEU A 70 -10.13 -7.56 -13.85
N LEU A 71 -10.10 -8.75 -13.24
CA LEU A 71 -8.89 -9.55 -13.12
C LEU A 71 -9.12 -10.94 -13.72
N GLN A 72 -8.21 -11.37 -14.59
CA GLN A 72 -8.01 -12.80 -14.83
C GLN A 72 -7.51 -13.49 -13.56
N PRO A 73 -7.65 -14.82 -13.45
CA PRO A 73 -7.06 -15.57 -12.35
C PRO A 73 -5.56 -15.27 -12.23
N ILE A 74 -5.18 -14.64 -11.11
CA ILE A 74 -3.78 -14.31 -10.79
C ILE A 74 -3.40 -14.90 -9.45
N LYS A 75 -2.10 -15.17 -9.29
CA LYS A 75 -1.51 -15.66 -8.05
C LYS A 75 -0.47 -14.67 -7.56
N PHE A 76 -0.69 -14.16 -6.36
CA PHE A 76 0.30 -13.41 -5.59
C PHE A 76 1.26 -14.40 -4.94
N GLN A 77 2.50 -14.41 -5.39
CA GLN A 77 3.52 -15.35 -4.94
C GLN A 77 4.79 -14.62 -4.52
N GLY A 78 5.43 -15.13 -3.46
CA GLY A 78 6.74 -14.68 -2.98
C GLY A 78 7.92 -15.40 -3.65
N PRO A 79 9.13 -15.33 -3.07
CA PRO A 79 9.43 -14.82 -1.72
C PRO A 79 9.32 -13.29 -1.62
N CYS A 80 8.87 -12.79 -0.46
CA CYS A 80 8.89 -11.36 -0.14
C CYS A 80 10.02 -11.04 0.84
N ASN A 81 10.57 -9.83 0.72
CA ASN A 81 11.66 -9.35 1.55
C ASN A 81 11.17 -8.88 2.92
N SER A 82 9.92 -8.42 3.01
CA SER A 82 9.26 -8.10 4.27
C SER A 82 8.72 -9.35 4.96
N ILE A 83 8.68 -9.33 6.30
CA ILE A 83 8.08 -10.40 7.10
C ILE A 83 6.56 -10.47 6.88
N SER A 84 5.93 -9.31 6.68
CA SER A 84 4.50 -9.20 6.44
C SER A 84 4.19 -8.23 5.29
N VAL A 85 3.02 -8.43 4.70
CA VAL A 85 2.45 -7.55 3.67
C VAL A 85 0.98 -7.34 3.95
N HIS A 86 0.47 -6.15 3.64
CA HIS A 86 -0.95 -5.85 3.73
C HIS A 86 -1.56 -5.69 2.34
N VAL A 87 -2.80 -6.12 2.18
CA VAL A 87 -3.64 -5.82 1.02
C VAL A 87 -4.84 -5.06 1.52
N GLN A 88 -4.92 -3.76 1.18
CA GLN A 88 -6.02 -2.91 1.56
C GLN A 88 -7.08 -2.95 0.46
N ILE A 89 -8.18 -3.64 0.76
CA ILE A 89 -9.38 -3.68 -0.08
C ILE A 89 -10.34 -2.58 0.40
N PRO A 90 -10.87 -1.74 -0.49
CA PRO A 90 -11.78 -0.68 -0.09
C PRO A 90 -13.09 -1.27 0.41
N LYS A 91 -13.74 -0.61 1.37
CA LYS A 91 -15.06 -1.02 1.82
C LYS A 91 -16.04 -0.75 0.68
N PHE A 92 -16.67 -1.79 0.15
CA PHE A 92 -17.81 -1.60 -0.73
C PHE A 92 -18.93 -0.93 0.08
N MET A 93 -19.15 0.37 -0.12
CA MET A 93 -20.38 1.02 0.30
C MET A 93 -21.51 0.40 -0.51
N LYS A 94 -22.18 -0.60 0.07
CA LYS A 94 -23.50 -1.03 -0.39
C LYS A 94 -24.46 0.12 -0.08
N ASN A 95 -24.45 1.16 -0.91
CA ASN A 95 -25.57 2.08 -0.97
C ASN A 95 -26.69 1.35 -1.71
N LEU A 96 -27.46 0.55 -0.95
CA LEU A 96 -28.80 0.11 -1.32
C LEU A 96 -29.78 0.90 -0.45
#